data_AF-A0A7Y1F0I2-F1
#
_entry.id   AF-A0A7Y1F0I2-F1
#
_cell.length_a   1.000
_cell.length_b   1.000
_cell.length_c   1.000
_cell.angle_alpha   90.00
_cell.angle_beta   90.00
_cell.angle_gamma   90.00
#
_symmetry.space_group_name_H-M   'P 1'
#
loop_
_entity.id
_entity.type
_entity.pdbx_description
1 polymer ?
#
loop_
_entity_poly.entity_id
_entity_poly.type
_entity_poly.pdbx_seq_one_letter_code
_entity_poly.pdbx_strand_id
1 'polypeptide(L)'
;MSGIELDFQAVPTLFDFAPDVLADHAMCKSAYASAYMDYLKAHAFGNVHVHSKFVAANLLKTEKISAFYDKQYLYVIRTLDDDSKVFRFYAPTELRFVDAVKIVELHQQMSTLDLQDHY
;
A
#
# COMPACT_ATOMS: atom_id res chain seq x y z
N MET A 1 -19.42 -8.47 16.42
CA MET A 1 -19.51 -7.86 15.08
C MET A 1 -18.50 -8.58 14.21
N SER A 2 -18.94 -9.26 13.15
CA SER A 2 -18.03 -9.81 12.13
C SER A 2 -17.49 -8.64 11.31
N GLY A 3 -16.28 -8.19 11.61
CA GLY A 3 -15.62 -7.10 10.89
C GLY A 3 -14.98 -7.57 9.58
N ILE A 4 -14.64 -6.62 8.71
CA ILE A 4 -13.72 -6.86 7.60
C ILE A 4 -12.32 -6.91 8.20
N GLU A 5 -11.67 -8.07 8.14
CA GLU A 5 -10.32 -8.27 8.61
C GLU A 5 -9.39 -8.66 7.45
N LEU A 6 -8.19 -8.11 7.47
CA LEU A 6 -7.09 -8.50 6.58
C LEU A 6 -6.04 -9.25 7.40
N ASP A 7 -5.55 -10.35 6.85
CA ASP A 7 -4.49 -11.15 7.48
C ASP A 7 -3.12 -10.51 7.22
N PHE A 8 -2.65 -9.74 8.20
CA PHE A 8 -1.41 -8.98 8.11
C PHE A 8 -0.20 -9.81 8.54
N GLN A 9 0.81 -9.84 7.67
CA GLN A 9 2.09 -10.46 7.92
C GLN A 9 3.17 -9.39 8.08
N ALA A 10 3.91 -9.46 9.19
CA ALA A 10 5.01 -8.55 9.47
C ALA A 10 6.09 -8.66 8.39
N VAL A 11 6.62 -7.52 7.97
CA VAL A 11 7.73 -7.43 7.03
C VAL A 11 8.83 -6.51 7.53
N PRO A 12 10.10 -6.84 7.24
CA PRO A 12 11.19 -5.94 7.57
C PRO A 12 11.03 -4.62 6.79
N THR A 13 11.18 -3.52 7.50
CA THR A 13 11.31 -2.19 6.90
C THR A 13 12.75 -1.96 6.47
N LEU A 14 12.93 -1.41 5.28
CA LEU A 14 14.24 -1.03 4.73
C LEU A 14 14.44 0.50 4.76
N PHE A 15 13.70 1.22 5.61
CA PHE A 15 13.70 2.67 5.63
C PHE A 15 14.80 3.21 6.54
N ASP A 16 15.97 3.50 5.98
CA ASP A 16 17.10 4.09 6.74
C ASP A 16 16.75 5.44 7.40
N PHE A 17 15.76 6.17 6.86
CA PHE A 17 15.30 7.46 7.39
C PHE A 17 14.29 7.35 8.54
N ALA A 18 13.70 6.17 8.76
CA ALA A 18 12.65 5.92 9.73
C ALA A 18 12.82 4.53 10.39
N PRO A 19 13.87 4.35 11.21
CA PRO A 19 14.29 3.04 11.71
C PRO A 19 13.34 2.42 12.75
N ASP A 20 12.47 3.23 13.33
CA ASP A 20 11.45 2.83 14.31
C ASP A 20 10.10 2.46 13.66
N VAL A 21 9.97 2.64 12.35
CA VAL A 21 8.76 2.29 11.61
C VAL A 21 8.71 0.79 11.40
N LEU A 22 7.60 0.21 11.84
CA LEU A 22 7.20 -1.17 11.61
C LEU A 22 6.29 -1.24 10.39
N ALA A 23 6.34 -2.37 9.69
CA ALA A 23 5.51 -2.62 8.52
C ALA A 23 4.91 -4.01 8.54
N ASP A 24 3.65 -4.09 8.10
CA ASP A 24 2.98 -5.34 7.80
C ASP A 24 2.38 -5.26 6.39
N HIS A 25 2.07 -6.39 5.78
CA HIS A 25 1.27 -6.42 4.56
C HIS A 25 0.20 -7.49 4.59
N ALA A 26 -0.87 -7.29 3.82
CA ALA A 26 -1.89 -8.28 3.55
C ALA A 26 -2.19 -8.32 2.05
N MET A 27 -2.49 -9.52 1.54
CA MET A 27 -2.94 -9.73 0.17
C MET A 27 -4.46 -9.92 0.18
N CYS A 28 -5.16 -9.26 -0.74
CA CYS A 28 -6.60 -9.38 -0.87
C CYS A 28 -7.08 -8.94 -2.25
N LYS A 29 -8.38 -9.11 -2.54
CA LYS A 29 -8.99 -8.56 -3.75
C LYS A 29 -9.18 -7.05 -3.65
N SER A 30 -9.13 -6.36 -4.78
CA SER A 30 -9.21 -4.90 -4.90
C SER A 30 -10.45 -4.29 -4.23
N ALA A 31 -11.60 -4.92 -4.43
CA ALA A 31 -12.85 -4.52 -3.79
C ALA A 31 -12.78 -4.65 -2.26
N TYR A 32 -12.07 -5.67 -1.75
CA TYR A 32 -11.93 -5.91 -0.32
C TYR A 32 -10.97 -4.91 0.34
N ALA A 33 -9.88 -4.55 -0.35
CA ALA A 33 -8.98 -3.49 0.10
C ALA A 33 -9.71 -2.15 0.26
N SER A 34 -10.57 -1.81 -0.71
CA SER A 34 -11.37 -0.58 -0.68
C SER A 34 -12.38 -0.59 0.47
N ALA A 35 -13.14 -1.69 0.61
CA ALA A 35 -14.10 -1.85 1.69
C ALA A 35 -13.44 -1.82 3.09
N TYR A 36 -12.21 -2.35 3.21
CA TYR A 36 -11.45 -2.29 4.45
C TYR A 36 -11.06 -0.86 4.83
N MET A 37 -10.63 -0.03 3.87
CA MET A 37 -10.35 1.40 4.15
C MET A 37 -11.61 2.16 4.58
N ASP A 38 -12.75 1.89 3.94
CA ASP A 38 -14.04 2.49 4.31
C ASP A 38 -14.49 2.07 5.71
N TYR A 39 -14.33 0.78 6.05
CA TYR A 39 -14.61 0.25 7.39
C TYR A 39 -13.75 0.92 8.46
N LEU A 40 -12.46 1.12 8.20
CA LEU A 40 -11.55 1.85 9.07
C LEU A 40 -11.85 3.36 9.14
N LYS A 41 -12.65 3.88 8.20
CA LYS A 41 -12.84 5.33 7.98
C LYS A 41 -11.52 6.05 7.70
N ALA A 42 -10.60 5.37 7.01
CA ALA A 42 -9.29 5.91 6.69
C ALA A 42 -9.41 7.06 5.68
N HIS A 43 -8.65 8.13 5.89
CA HIS A 43 -8.65 9.30 5.03
C HIS A 43 -7.60 9.16 3.92
N ALA A 44 -7.91 9.63 2.72
CA ALA A 44 -6.94 9.65 1.62
C ALA A 44 -5.70 10.46 2.02
N PHE A 45 -4.52 9.93 1.72
CA PHE A 45 -3.23 10.53 2.03
C PHE A 45 -2.45 10.76 0.73
N GLY A 46 -2.42 12.01 0.26
CA GLY A 46 -1.79 12.36 -1.01
C GLY A 46 -2.57 11.91 -2.24
N ASN A 47 -1.90 11.94 -3.40
CA ASN A 47 -2.51 11.62 -4.69
C ASN A 47 -2.41 10.12 -5.00
N VAL A 48 -3.39 9.63 -5.76
CA VAL A 48 -3.30 8.31 -6.38
C VAL A 48 -2.27 8.36 -7.51
N HIS A 49 -1.35 7.40 -7.52
CA HIS A 49 -0.38 7.22 -8.59
C HIS A 49 -0.72 5.97 -9.42
N VAL A 50 -0.52 6.03 -10.74
CA VAL A 50 -0.79 4.91 -11.63
C VAL A 50 0.41 4.69 -12.53
N HIS A 51 1.05 3.53 -12.40
CA HIS A 51 2.03 3.03 -13.36
C HIS A 51 1.30 2.31 -14.48
N SER A 52 1.80 2.44 -15.70
CA SER A 52 1.20 1.82 -16.88
C SER A 52 2.30 1.30 -17.80
N LYS A 53 2.20 0.04 -18.23
CA LYS A 53 3.17 -0.59 -19.14
C LYS A 53 2.48 -1.49 -20.16
N PHE A 54 2.95 -1.46 -21.39
CA PHE A 54 2.58 -2.43 -22.42
C PHE A 54 3.43 -3.70 -22.29
N VAL A 55 2.79 -4.86 -22.18
CA VAL A 55 3.47 -6.14 -21.87
C VAL A 55 3.54 -7.07 -23.08
N ALA A 56 2.48 -7.15 -23.89
CA ALA A 56 2.44 -7.85 -25.17
C ALA A 56 1.26 -7.35 -26.01
N ALA A 57 1.36 -7.38 -27.35
CA ALA A 57 0.30 -7.12 -28.34
C ALA A 57 -0.96 -6.37 -27.82
N ASN A 58 -0.83 -5.06 -27.58
CA ASN A 58 -1.89 -4.15 -27.12
C ASN A 58 -2.49 -4.38 -25.71
N LEU A 59 -1.90 -5.23 -24.88
CA LEU A 59 -2.30 -5.36 -23.48
C LEU A 59 -1.56 -4.33 -22.61
N LEU A 60 -2.30 -3.34 -22.15
CA LEU A 60 -1.85 -2.38 -21.15
C LEU A 60 -2.09 -2.96 -19.75
N LYS A 61 -1.01 -3.17 -18.98
CA LYS A 61 -1.10 -3.47 -17.55
C LYS A 61 -0.91 -2.19 -16.75
N THR A 62 -1.69 -2.05 -15.68
CA THR A 62 -1.65 -0.87 -14.81
C THR A 62 -1.49 -1.28 -13.36
N GLU A 63 -0.60 -0.61 -12.65
CA GLU A 63 -0.47 -0.73 -11.20
C GLU A 63 -0.91 0.59 -10.57
N LYS A 64 -1.96 0.54 -9.76
CA LYS A 64 -2.49 1.69 -9.02
C LYS A 64 -1.95 1.69 -7.60
N ILE A 65 -1.45 2.84 -7.15
CA ILE A 65 -0.92 3.05 -5.81
C ILE A 65 -1.72 4.16 -5.15
N SER A 66 -2.34 3.86 -4.02
CA SER A 66 -3.11 4.81 -3.22
C SER A 66 -2.73 4.69 -1.76
N ALA A 67 -2.61 5.81 -1.07
CA ALA A 67 -2.29 5.84 0.34
C ALA A 67 -3.46 6.42 1.16
N PHE A 68 -3.61 5.91 2.37
CA PHE A 68 -4.64 6.29 3.32
C PHE A 68 -4.04 6.38 4.73
N TYR A 69 -4.70 7.12 5.60
CA TYR A 69 -4.27 7.32 6.98
C TYR A 69 -5.45 7.16 7.93
N ASP A 70 -5.27 6.37 8.98
CA ASP A 70 -6.19 6.31 10.12
C ASP A 70 -5.38 6.35 11.42
N LYS A 71 -5.64 7.37 12.24
CA LYS A 71 -5.06 7.59 13.58
C LYS A 71 -3.54 7.50 13.65
N GLN A 72 -2.98 6.29 13.74
CA GLN A 72 -1.55 6.03 13.92
C GLN A 72 -0.96 5.20 12.78
N TYR A 73 -1.79 4.81 11.81
CA TYR A 73 -1.43 3.91 10.72
C TYR A 73 -1.47 4.65 9.39
N LEU A 74 -0.38 4.50 8.63
CA LEU A 74 -0.36 4.78 7.21
C LEU A 74 -0.60 3.47 6.46
N TYR A 75 -1.58 3.48 5.56
CA TYR A 75 -1.86 2.37 4.67
C TYR A 75 -1.42 2.74 3.26
N VAL A 76 -0.69 1.86 2.59
CA VAL A 76 -0.37 2.00 1.16
C VAL A 76 -0.93 0.79 0.44
N ILE A 77 -1.84 1.02 -0.49
CA ILE A 77 -2.48 -0.03 -1.28
C ILE A 77 -1.89 0.02 -2.67
N ARG A 78 -1.30 -1.10 -3.10
CA ARG A 78 -0.88 -1.33 -4.48
C ARG A 78 -1.86 -2.31 -5.10
N THR A 79 -2.46 -1.96 -6.23
CA THR A 79 -3.44 -2.78 -6.93
C THR A 79 -2.94 -3.06 -8.33
N LEU A 80 -2.83 -4.34 -8.67
CA LEU A 80 -2.50 -4.82 -10.00
C LEU A 80 -3.68 -5.69 -10.45
N ASP A 81 -4.32 -5.28 -11.54
CA ASP A 81 -5.55 -5.91 -12.03
C ASP A 81 -6.64 -5.99 -10.92
N ASP A 82 -6.97 -7.19 -10.44
CA ASP A 82 -7.98 -7.41 -9.39
C ASP A 82 -7.37 -7.70 -8.00
N ASP A 83 -6.04 -7.81 -7.91
CA ASP A 83 -5.34 -8.13 -6.67
C ASP A 83 -4.71 -6.88 -6.05
N SER A 84 -4.84 -6.78 -4.72
CA SER A 84 -4.29 -5.67 -3.94
C SER A 84 -3.38 -6.19 -2.85
N LYS A 85 -2.23 -5.53 -2.72
CA LYS A 85 -1.34 -5.63 -1.58
C LYS A 85 -1.49 -4.38 -0.72
N VAL A 86 -1.98 -4.58 0.50
CA VAL A 86 -2.18 -3.51 1.49
C VAL A 86 -1.00 -3.54 2.45
N PHE A 87 -0.17 -2.51 2.42
CA PHE A 87 0.88 -2.28 3.39
C PHE A 87 0.34 -1.41 4.53
N ARG A 88 0.73 -1.71 5.76
CA ARG A 88 0.41 -0.94 6.96
C ARG A 88 1.71 -0.55 7.65
N PHE A 89 1.91 0.75 7.86
CA PHE A 89 3.08 1.33 8.51
C PHE A 89 2.67 2.05 9.80
N TYR A 90 3.45 1.86 10.86
CA TYR A 90 3.24 2.50 12.16
C TYR A 90 4.54 2.58 12.94
N ALA A 91 4.59 3.49 13.91
CA ALA A 91 5.71 3.60 14.86
C ALA A 91 5.17 3.64 16.30
N PRO A 92 5.89 3.08 17.29
CA PRO A 92 5.48 3.12 18.70
C PRO A 92 5.32 4.55 19.24
N THR A 93 6.08 5.50 18.69
CA THR A 93 6.12 6.92 19.07
C THR A 93 5.28 7.82 18.16
N GLU A 94 4.32 7.25 17.43
CA GLU A 94 3.56 7.88 16.35
C GLU A 94 4.38 8.07 15.07
N LEU A 95 3.75 7.80 13.92
CA LEU A 95 4.38 7.94 12.62
C LEU A 95 4.48 9.43 12.26
N ARG A 96 5.70 9.94 12.14
CA ARG A 96 5.95 11.33 11.75
C ARG A 96 5.43 11.58 10.33
N PHE A 97 4.78 12.73 10.12
CA PHE A 97 4.24 13.10 8.82
C PHE A 97 5.29 13.08 7.69
N VAL A 98 6.51 13.55 7.96
CA VAL A 98 7.61 13.56 6.97
C VAL A 98 8.02 12.15 6.56
N ASP A 99 8.00 11.20 7.48
CA ASP A 99 8.31 9.81 7.18
C ASP A 99 7.19 9.17 6.37
N ALA A 100 5.93 9.45 6.74
CA ALA A 100 4.77 8.98 5.99
C ALA A 100 4.80 9.45 4.52
N VAL A 101 5.13 10.72 4.28
CA VAL A 101 5.30 11.27 2.93
C VAL A 101 6.39 10.52 2.17
N LYS A 102 7.57 10.35 2.76
CA LYS A 102 8.69 9.64 2.11
C LYS A 102 8.37 8.17 1.81
N ILE A 103 7.66 7.48 2.71
CA ILE A 103 7.22 6.10 2.49
C ILE A 103 6.30 6.05 1.26
N VAL A 104 5.31 6.95 1.18
CA VAL A 104 4.39 7.00 0.03
C VAL A 104 5.14 7.32 -1.26
N GLU A 105 6.05 8.30 -1.24
CA GLU A 105 6.89 8.65 -2.40
C GLU A 105 7.71 7.46 -2.88
N LEU A 106 8.34 6.70 -1.98
CA LEU A 106 9.10 5.50 -2.34
C LEU A 106 8.20 4.44 -2.99
N HIS A 107 7.02 4.20 -2.44
CA HIS A 107 6.06 3.29 -3.06
C HIS A 107 5.66 3.78 -4.45
N GLN A 108 5.41 5.08 -4.63
CA GLN A 108 5.03 5.66 -5.91
C GLN A 108 6.16 5.63 -6.95
N GLN A 109 7.43 5.73 -6.54
CA GLN A 109 8.58 5.66 -7.45
C GLN A 109 8.86 4.24 -7.94
N MET A 110 8.51 3.22 -7.16
CA MET A 110 8.77 1.83 -7.50
C MET A 110 7.56 1.22 -8.23
N SER A 111 7.73 0.81 -9.48
CA SER A 111 6.75 -0.03 -10.19
C SER A 111 7.08 -1.52 -10.02
N THR A 112 6.07 -2.35 -9.77
CA THR A 112 6.24 -3.83 -9.76
C THR A 112 5.80 -4.48 -11.07
N LEU A 113 5.42 -3.70 -12.08
CA LEU A 113 4.98 -4.20 -13.40
C LEU A 113 6.05 -5.05 -14.11
N ASP A 114 7.33 -4.83 -13.80
CA ASP A 114 8.47 -5.53 -14.41
C ASP A 114 8.91 -6.77 -13.64
N LEU A 115 8.41 -6.95 -12.42
CA LEU A 115 8.81 -8.03 -11.50
C LEU A 115 7.89 -9.26 -11.59
N GLN A 116 7.22 -9.45 -12.73
CA GLN A 116 6.24 -10.53 -12.97
C GLN A 116 6.84 -11.95 -13.06
N ASP A 117 7.85 -12.27 -12.25
CA ASP A 117 8.25 -13.66 -12.00
C ASP A 117 7.70 -14.23 -10.69
N HIS A 118 7.32 -13.39 -9.70
CA HIS A 118 6.77 -13.90 -8.44
C HIS A 118 5.74 -12.93 -7.82
N TYR A 119 4.50 -12.99 -8.31
CA TYR A 119 3.30 -12.54 -7.57
C TYR A 119 2.51 -13.77 -7.13
#